data_AF-A0A7Y2DJY7-F1
#
_entry.id   AF-A0A7Y2DJY7-F1
#
_cell.length_a   1.000
_cell.length_b   1.000
_cell.length_c   1.000
_cell.angle_alpha   90.00
_cell.angle_beta   90.00
_cell.angle_gamma   90.00
#
_symmetry.space_group_name_H-M   'P 1'
#
loop_
_entity.id
_entity.type
_entity.pdbx_description
1 polymer ?
#
loop_
_entity_poly.entity_id
_entity_poly.type
_entity_poly.pdbx_seq_one_letter_code
_entity_poly.pdbx_strand_id
1 'polypeptide(L)'
;FGAIKNLMEEDSIYKNTVNRMKGLGAEIIEFTPPDVELEGFLSILNIDMRNDLKGYLATQTDTAQVSIASVADAVAFNAIDSTVRIPYGQALFEGILADSTTAEGLNKIKSTLEKEGRTFFDSILDKHQLDAILSINNSHAAFAAVAKYPALPVPMGYTFNGEPVSLTFIAKSFEEHKLLRLGCAFEKATKVRKMPNDY
;
A
#
# COMPACT_ATOMS: atom_id res chain seq x y z
N PHE A 1 19.75 5.81 -2.60
CA PHE A 1 18.31 5.90 -2.28
C PHE A 1 17.69 7.17 -2.83
N GLY A 2 16.40 7.17 -3.14
CA GLY A 2 15.62 8.37 -3.46
C GLY A 2 14.79 8.83 -2.26
N ALA A 3 14.88 10.10 -1.87
CA ALA A 3 14.03 10.69 -0.84
C ALA A 3 13.05 11.70 -1.45
N ILE A 4 11.76 11.53 -1.17
CA ILE A 4 10.72 12.44 -1.69
C ILE A 4 10.84 13.80 -1.00
N LYS A 5 10.96 14.87 -1.80
CA LYS A 5 11.26 16.22 -1.33
C LYS A 5 10.21 16.79 -0.39
N ASN A 6 8.91 16.67 -0.70
CA ASN A 6 7.84 17.16 0.18
C ASN A 6 7.91 16.51 1.57
N LEU A 7 8.21 15.20 1.64
CA LEU A 7 8.37 14.51 2.94
C LEU A 7 9.56 15.05 3.74
N MET A 8 10.66 15.46 3.07
CA MET A 8 11.81 16.10 3.72
C MET A 8 11.49 17.48 4.28
N GLU A 9 10.52 18.18 3.67
CA GLU A 9 10.09 19.52 4.06
C GLU A 9 9.05 19.48 5.18
N GLU A 10 8.13 18.51 5.14
CA GLU A 10 6.95 18.45 6.01
C GLU A 10 7.14 17.56 7.25
N ASP A 11 7.93 16.47 7.16
CA ASP A 11 8.07 15.50 8.25
C ASP A 11 9.47 15.52 8.88
N SER A 12 9.53 15.99 10.12
CA SER A 12 10.79 16.10 10.87
C SER A 12 11.42 14.74 11.23
N ILE A 13 10.62 13.69 11.45
CA ILE A 13 11.11 12.34 11.78
C ILE A 13 11.78 11.75 10.52
N TYR A 14 11.12 11.87 9.38
CA TYR A 14 11.64 11.44 8.09
C TYR A 14 12.93 12.19 7.73
N LYS A 15 12.92 13.53 7.81
CA LYS A 15 14.12 14.35 7.55
C LYS A 15 15.30 13.95 8.44
N ASN A 16 15.07 13.79 9.73
CA ASN A 16 16.12 13.37 10.68
C ASN A 16 16.62 11.95 10.38
N THR A 17 15.72 11.04 10.00
CA THR A 17 16.05 9.67 9.61
C THR A 17 16.91 9.65 8.35
N VAL A 18 16.52 10.38 7.31
CA VAL A 18 17.28 10.51 6.05
C VAL A 18 18.65 11.13 6.31
N ASN A 19 18.75 12.17 7.13
CA ASN A 19 20.04 12.78 7.50
C ASN A 19 20.93 11.80 8.28
N ARG A 20 20.36 11.00 9.19
CA ARG A 20 21.08 9.94 9.88
C ARG A 20 21.60 8.88 8.91
N MET A 21 20.80 8.48 7.92
CA MET A 21 21.24 7.55 6.87
C MET A 21 22.40 8.14 6.06
N LYS A 22 22.33 9.42 5.65
CA LYS A 22 23.45 10.13 4.98
C LYS A 22 24.72 10.08 5.86
N GLY A 23 24.60 10.35 7.16
CA GLY A 23 25.72 10.26 8.11
C GLY A 23 26.29 8.84 8.31
N LEU A 24 25.53 7.80 7.99
CA LEU A 24 25.97 6.39 8.00
C LEU A 24 26.55 5.94 6.64
N GLY A 25 26.70 6.87 5.68
CA GLY A 25 27.28 6.60 4.37
C GLY A 25 26.28 6.26 3.27
N ALA A 26 24.97 6.41 3.51
CA ALA A 26 23.98 6.23 2.46
C ALA A 26 24.00 7.43 1.48
N GLU A 27 24.13 7.14 0.20
CA GLU A 27 23.90 8.14 -0.86
C GLU A 27 22.39 8.33 -1.05
N ILE A 28 21.91 9.56 -0.87
CA ILE A 28 20.48 9.89 -0.94
C ILE A 28 20.26 11.10 -1.84
N ILE A 29 19.47 10.89 -2.89
CA ILE A 29 19.07 11.91 -3.86
C ILE A 29 17.65 12.34 -3.53
N GLU A 30 17.46 13.64 -3.32
CA GLU A 30 16.13 14.22 -3.13
C GLU A 30 15.47 14.46 -4.48
N PHE A 31 14.19 14.11 -4.61
CA PHE A 31 13.45 14.26 -5.86
C PHE A 31 11.99 14.63 -5.63
N THR A 32 11.38 15.24 -6.64
CA THR A 32 9.93 15.45 -6.71
C THR A 32 9.35 14.37 -7.62
N PRO A 33 8.42 13.52 -7.15
CA PRO A 33 7.80 12.50 -7.98
C PRO A 33 6.98 13.15 -9.11
N PRO A 34 6.78 12.45 -10.25
CA PRO A 34 5.89 12.94 -11.28
C PRO A 34 4.44 12.97 -10.76
N ASP A 35 3.66 13.88 -11.30
CA ASP A 35 2.22 13.95 -11.04
C ASP A 35 1.50 12.93 -11.92
N VAL A 36 0.99 11.87 -11.30
CA VAL A 36 0.28 10.78 -11.99
C VAL A 36 -0.97 10.41 -11.19
N GLU A 37 -2.06 10.18 -11.91
CA GLU A 37 -3.35 9.83 -11.32
C GLU A 37 -3.63 8.34 -11.42
N LEU A 38 -4.25 7.78 -10.38
CA LEU A 38 -4.65 6.38 -10.33
C LEU A 38 -6.13 6.23 -10.72
N GLU A 39 -6.47 6.64 -11.94
CA GLU A 39 -7.83 6.54 -12.48
C GLU A 39 -8.34 5.08 -12.48
N GLY A 40 -9.56 4.88 -11.98
CA GLY A 40 -10.19 3.56 -11.93
C GLY A 40 -9.67 2.64 -10.82
N PHE A 41 -8.81 3.12 -9.90
CA PHE A 41 -8.28 2.31 -8.80
C PHE A 41 -9.36 1.58 -8.00
N LEU A 42 -10.44 2.30 -7.64
CA LEU A 42 -11.55 1.71 -6.89
C LEU A 42 -12.28 0.62 -7.70
N SER A 43 -12.39 0.77 -9.03
CA SER A 43 -13.04 -0.21 -9.88
C SER A 43 -12.27 -1.53 -9.98
N ILE A 44 -10.94 -1.53 -9.85
CA ILE A 44 -10.21 -2.80 -9.69
C ILE A 44 -10.69 -3.53 -8.45
N LEU A 45 -10.67 -2.84 -7.31
CA LEU A 45 -11.05 -3.44 -6.03
C LEU A 45 -12.51 -3.94 -6.07
N ASN A 46 -13.40 -3.15 -6.67
CA ASN A 46 -14.81 -3.50 -6.74
C ASN A 46 -15.05 -4.75 -7.59
N ILE A 47 -14.53 -4.75 -8.82
CA ILE A 47 -14.86 -5.77 -9.80
C ILE A 47 -14.14 -7.08 -9.49
N ASP A 48 -12.88 -7.02 -9.02
CA ASP A 48 -12.17 -8.22 -8.57
C ASP A 48 -12.86 -8.81 -7.33
N MET A 49 -13.26 -8.00 -6.34
CA MET A 49 -14.05 -8.50 -5.19
C MET A 49 -15.36 -9.15 -5.62
N ARG A 50 -16.12 -8.51 -6.52
CA ARG A 50 -17.41 -9.05 -7.01
C ARG A 50 -17.26 -10.41 -7.67
N ASN A 51 -16.22 -10.56 -8.48
CA ASN A 51 -16.02 -11.75 -9.30
C ASN A 51 -15.35 -12.87 -8.48
N ASP A 52 -14.29 -12.54 -7.74
CA ASP A 52 -13.42 -13.52 -7.10
C ASP A 52 -14.02 -14.04 -5.80
N LEU A 53 -14.74 -13.22 -5.02
CA LEU A 53 -15.38 -13.67 -3.78
C LEU A 53 -16.37 -14.80 -4.04
N LYS A 54 -17.13 -14.73 -5.14
CA LYS A 54 -18.06 -15.79 -5.53
C LYS A 54 -17.33 -17.12 -5.78
N GLY A 55 -16.23 -17.07 -6.51
CA GLY A 55 -15.40 -18.25 -6.79
C GLY A 55 -14.75 -18.81 -5.52
N TYR A 56 -14.26 -17.94 -4.65
CA TYR A 56 -13.70 -18.31 -3.34
C TYR A 56 -14.74 -19.02 -2.48
N LEU A 57 -15.92 -18.43 -2.27
CA LEU A 57 -16.96 -19.02 -1.42
C LEU A 57 -17.41 -20.40 -1.94
N ALA A 58 -17.58 -20.54 -3.26
CA ALA A 58 -17.99 -21.80 -3.86
C ALA A 58 -16.96 -22.94 -3.74
N THR A 59 -15.67 -22.61 -3.61
CA THR A 59 -14.58 -23.61 -3.68
C THR A 59 -13.83 -23.80 -2.37
N GLN A 60 -13.87 -22.81 -1.46
CA GLN A 60 -13.07 -22.77 -0.24
C GLN A 60 -13.93 -22.83 1.03
N THR A 61 -15.24 -23.03 0.91
CA THR A 61 -16.15 -23.13 2.07
C THR A 61 -17.03 -24.37 2.01
N ASP A 62 -17.51 -24.80 3.18
CA ASP A 62 -18.60 -25.77 3.27
C ASP A 62 -19.92 -25.02 3.02
N THR A 63 -20.46 -25.19 1.82
CA THR A 63 -21.69 -24.51 1.37
C THR A 63 -22.94 -24.98 2.13
N ALA A 64 -22.87 -26.07 2.89
CA ALA A 64 -23.94 -26.45 3.81
C ALA A 64 -23.95 -25.57 5.07
N GLN A 65 -22.81 -24.98 5.43
CA GLN A 65 -22.65 -24.12 6.61
C GLN A 65 -22.59 -22.63 6.26
N VAL A 66 -22.11 -22.28 5.06
CA VAL A 66 -21.98 -20.90 4.60
C VAL A 66 -23.03 -20.62 3.52
N SER A 67 -24.07 -19.86 3.89
CA SER A 67 -25.19 -19.54 3.01
C SER A 67 -24.97 -18.30 2.12
N ILE A 68 -23.94 -17.51 2.39
CA ILE A 68 -23.57 -16.34 1.58
C ILE A 68 -22.76 -16.83 0.37
N ALA A 69 -23.15 -16.50 -0.85
CA ALA A 69 -22.47 -16.92 -2.07
C ALA A 69 -21.92 -15.76 -2.91
N SER A 70 -22.20 -14.51 -2.51
CA SER A 70 -21.84 -13.31 -3.27
C SER A 70 -21.82 -12.05 -2.41
N VAL A 71 -21.31 -10.95 -2.95
CA VAL A 71 -21.41 -9.62 -2.34
C VAL A 71 -22.87 -9.20 -2.14
N ALA A 72 -23.77 -9.56 -3.07
CA ALA A 72 -25.20 -9.25 -2.95
C ALA A 72 -25.84 -9.97 -1.76
N ASP A 73 -25.49 -11.24 -1.55
CA ASP A 73 -25.96 -12.00 -0.38
C ASP A 73 -25.41 -11.41 0.91
N ALA A 74 -24.16 -10.93 0.91
CA ALA A 74 -23.56 -10.27 2.06
C ALA A 74 -24.28 -8.94 2.39
N VAL A 75 -24.61 -8.14 1.38
CA VAL A 75 -25.40 -6.90 1.54
C VAL A 75 -26.77 -7.19 2.14
N ALA A 76 -27.47 -8.20 1.62
CA ALA A 76 -28.78 -8.61 2.11
C ALA A 76 -28.69 -9.17 3.53
N PHE A 77 -27.69 -10.01 3.80
CA PHE A 77 -27.45 -10.56 5.13
C PHE A 77 -27.18 -9.45 6.14
N ASN A 78 -26.30 -8.50 5.83
CA ASN A 78 -26.01 -7.38 6.71
C ASN A 78 -27.25 -6.54 7.04
N ALA A 79 -28.15 -6.36 6.09
CA ALA A 79 -29.38 -5.60 6.27
C ALA A 79 -30.40 -6.22 7.25
N ILE A 80 -30.29 -7.52 7.57
CA ILE A 80 -31.17 -8.19 8.54
C ILE A 80 -31.02 -7.60 9.94
N ASP A 81 -29.80 -7.20 10.33
CA ASP A 81 -29.52 -6.51 11.58
C ASP A 81 -28.36 -5.52 11.40
N SER A 82 -28.71 -4.35 10.89
CA SER A 82 -27.73 -3.32 10.54
C SER A 82 -27.00 -2.76 11.75
N THR A 83 -27.63 -2.73 12.92
CA THR A 83 -27.02 -2.19 14.15
C THR A 83 -25.85 -3.04 14.64
N VAL A 84 -25.91 -4.35 14.38
CA VAL A 84 -24.84 -5.30 14.72
C VAL A 84 -23.85 -5.47 13.58
N ARG A 85 -24.35 -5.62 12.34
CA ARG A 85 -23.54 -6.07 11.20
C ARG A 85 -22.86 -4.92 10.46
N ILE A 86 -23.54 -3.78 10.35
CA ILE A 86 -23.09 -2.61 9.60
C ILE A 86 -23.39 -1.31 10.39
N PRO A 87 -22.91 -1.17 11.63
CA PRO A 87 -23.18 0.02 12.47
C PRO A 87 -22.69 1.33 11.84
N TYR A 88 -21.76 1.25 10.87
CA TYR A 88 -21.24 2.38 10.10
C TYR A 88 -21.71 2.37 8.63
N GLY A 89 -22.66 1.50 8.28
CA GLY A 89 -23.15 1.29 6.92
C GLY A 89 -22.29 0.31 6.10
N GLN A 90 -22.68 0.13 4.83
CA GLN A 90 -22.03 -0.80 3.89
C GLN A 90 -21.85 -0.20 2.48
N ALA A 91 -21.61 1.10 2.41
CA ALA A 91 -21.51 1.85 1.15
C ALA A 91 -20.46 1.26 0.18
N LEU A 92 -19.37 0.67 0.69
CA LEU A 92 -18.39 -0.01 -0.15
C LEU A 92 -18.98 -1.25 -0.85
N PHE A 93 -19.75 -2.09 -0.14
CA PHE A 93 -20.40 -3.24 -0.75
C PHE A 93 -21.49 -2.83 -1.73
N GLU A 94 -22.26 -1.79 -1.41
CA GLU A 94 -23.24 -1.21 -2.34
C GLU A 94 -22.54 -0.64 -3.58
N GLY A 95 -21.38 0.00 -3.42
CA GLY A 95 -20.52 0.47 -4.51
C GLY A 95 -20.03 -0.66 -5.41
N ILE A 96 -19.69 -1.82 -4.86
CA ILE A 96 -19.33 -3.02 -5.63
C ILE A 96 -20.48 -3.47 -6.53
N LEU A 97 -21.71 -3.45 -6.00
CA LEU A 97 -22.90 -3.82 -6.76
C LEU A 97 -23.25 -2.77 -7.84
N ALA A 98 -22.98 -1.49 -7.57
CA ALA A 98 -23.25 -0.39 -8.47
C ALA A 98 -22.21 -0.22 -9.59
N ASP A 99 -20.98 -0.73 -9.42
CA ASP A 99 -19.90 -0.57 -10.40
C ASP A 99 -20.17 -1.38 -11.68
N SER A 100 -20.48 -0.69 -12.78
CA SER A 100 -20.81 -1.31 -14.06
C SER A 100 -19.60 -1.58 -14.97
N THR A 101 -18.37 -1.50 -14.44
CA THR A 101 -17.15 -1.72 -15.23
C THR A 101 -17.14 -3.12 -15.88
N THR A 102 -16.91 -3.16 -17.18
CA THR A 102 -16.85 -4.40 -17.97
C THR A 102 -15.52 -5.13 -17.77
N ALA A 103 -15.44 -6.41 -18.15
CA ALA A 103 -14.17 -7.15 -18.10
C ALA A 103 -13.06 -6.51 -18.96
N GLU A 104 -13.42 -5.99 -20.15
CA GLU A 104 -12.50 -5.24 -21.00
C GLU A 104 -12.06 -3.93 -20.36
N GLY A 105 -13.02 -3.18 -19.78
CA GLY A 105 -12.74 -1.95 -19.05
C GLY A 105 -11.79 -2.19 -17.86
N LEU A 106 -12.02 -3.26 -17.10
CA LEU A 106 -11.17 -3.66 -15.98
C LEU A 106 -9.73 -3.96 -16.44
N ASN A 107 -9.56 -4.70 -17.54
CA ASN A 107 -8.24 -5.00 -18.08
C ASN A 107 -7.50 -3.74 -18.52
N LYS A 108 -8.20 -2.78 -19.11
CA LYS A 108 -7.64 -1.47 -19.46
C LYS A 108 -7.21 -0.70 -18.21
N ILE A 109 -8.08 -0.63 -17.19
CA ILE A 109 -7.78 0.02 -15.92
C ILE A 109 -6.54 -0.61 -15.26
N LYS A 110 -6.45 -1.96 -15.20
CA LYS A 110 -5.28 -2.68 -14.68
C LYS A 110 -3.98 -2.30 -15.40
N SER A 111 -4.01 -2.25 -16.73
CA SER A 111 -2.85 -1.87 -17.54
C SER A 111 -2.43 -0.40 -17.33
N THR A 112 -3.41 0.51 -17.30
CA THR A 112 -3.15 1.94 -17.04
C THR A 112 -2.56 2.15 -15.66
N LEU A 113 -3.16 1.57 -14.62
CA LEU A 113 -2.69 1.73 -13.25
C LEU A 113 -1.29 1.16 -13.04
N GLU A 114 -0.98 -0.01 -13.63
CA GLU A 114 0.38 -0.54 -13.57
C GLU A 114 1.38 0.39 -14.24
N LYS A 115 1.03 0.92 -15.42
CA LYS A 115 1.88 1.90 -16.12
C LYS A 115 2.10 3.15 -15.27
N GLU A 116 1.05 3.75 -14.72
CA GLU A 116 1.18 5.01 -13.96
C GLU A 116 1.91 4.81 -12.62
N GLY A 117 1.67 3.69 -11.92
CA GLY A 117 2.46 3.33 -10.76
C GLY A 117 3.95 3.15 -11.08
N ARG A 118 4.27 2.49 -12.21
CA ARG A 118 5.66 2.38 -12.68
C ARG A 118 6.24 3.73 -13.05
N THR A 119 5.50 4.59 -13.75
CA THR A 119 5.94 5.97 -14.07
C THR A 119 6.34 6.74 -12.81
N PHE A 120 5.57 6.59 -11.72
CA PHE A 120 5.86 7.24 -10.44
C PHE A 120 7.26 6.91 -9.89
N PHE A 121 7.70 5.65 -9.98
CA PHE A 121 8.97 5.20 -9.41
C PHE A 121 10.12 5.08 -10.43
N ASP A 122 9.87 4.52 -11.61
CA ASP A 122 10.91 4.13 -12.58
C ASP A 122 11.69 5.33 -13.11
N SER A 123 11.01 6.46 -13.29
CA SER A 123 11.63 7.70 -13.77
C SER A 123 12.84 8.12 -12.92
N ILE A 124 12.76 7.94 -11.59
CA ILE A 124 13.85 8.29 -10.68
C ILE A 124 14.75 7.09 -10.36
N LEU A 125 14.19 5.89 -10.20
CA LEU A 125 14.95 4.67 -9.93
C LEU A 125 15.99 4.43 -11.02
N ASP A 126 15.59 4.54 -12.29
CA ASP A 126 16.47 4.25 -13.42
C ASP A 126 17.45 5.39 -13.71
N LYS A 127 16.98 6.64 -13.68
CA LYS A 127 17.81 7.82 -13.97
C LYS A 127 19.01 7.92 -13.03
N HIS A 128 18.83 7.56 -11.76
CA HIS A 128 19.85 7.67 -10.74
C HIS A 128 20.35 6.32 -10.21
N GLN A 129 19.95 5.21 -10.85
CA GLN A 129 20.34 3.85 -10.47
C GLN A 129 20.14 3.57 -8.97
N LEU A 130 18.99 3.97 -8.44
CA LEU A 130 18.71 3.92 -7.01
C LEU A 130 18.36 2.50 -6.56
N ASP A 131 18.84 2.12 -5.38
CA ASP A 131 18.46 0.84 -4.76
C ASP A 131 17.01 0.77 -4.28
N ALA A 132 16.48 1.88 -3.78
CA ALA A 132 15.12 2.01 -3.28
C ALA A 132 14.70 3.47 -3.15
N ILE A 133 13.40 3.72 -3.17
CA ILE A 133 12.75 4.97 -2.80
C ILE A 133 12.28 4.88 -1.36
N LEU A 134 12.42 5.99 -0.64
CA LEU A 134 12.05 6.14 0.76
C LEU A 134 10.69 6.85 0.86
N SER A 135 9.80 6.28 1.67
CA SER A 135 8.47 6.81 1.99
C SER A 135 8.22 6.74 3.49
N ILE A 136 7.14 7.37 3.95
CA ILE A 136 6.61 7.24 5.30
C ILE A 136 5.44 6.26 5.27
N ASN A 137 5.39 5.32 6.23
CA ASN A 137 4.26 4.40 6.44
C ASN A 137 3.71 3.83 5.11
N ASN A 138 2.45 4.12 4.81
CA ASN A 138 1.74 3.72 3.60
C ASN A 138 1.47 4.89 2.63
N SER A 139 2.11 6.06 2.79
CA SER A 139 1.80 7.27 2.01
C SER A 139 1.86 7.06 0.48
N HIS A 140 2.70 6.14 0.01
CA HIS A 140 2.84 5.80 -1.42
C HIS A 140 2.46 4.36 -1.74
N ALA A 141 1.71 3.70 -0.85
CA ALA A 141 1.34 2.29 -1.01
C ALA A 141 0.47 2.02 -2.24
N ALA A 142 -0.44 2.94 -2.60
CA ALA A 142 -1.29 2.79 -3.77
C ALA A 142 -0.46 2.70 -5.07
N PHE A 143 0.51 3.60 -5.25
CA PHE A 143 1.44 3.56 -6.38
C PHE A 143 2.26 2.28 -6.38
N ALA A 144 2.83 1.88 -5.24
CA ALA A 144 3.65 0.67 -5.14
C ALA A 144 2.84 -0.59 -5.45
N ALA A 145 1.60 -0.67 -4.98
CA ALA A 145 0.71 -1.79 -5.22
C ALA A 145 0.39 -1.96 -6.71
N VAL A 146 -0.02 -0.89 -7.41
CA VAL A 146 -0.35 -0.98 -8.84
C VAL A 146 0.91 -1.18 -9.70
N ALA A 147 2.06 -0.63 -9.29
CA ALA A 147 3.36 -0.91 -9.91
C ALA A 147 3.84 -2.36 -9.70
N LYS A 148 3.22 -3.11 -8.78
CA LYS A 148 3.65 -4.44 -8.32
C LYS A 148 5.06 -4.42 -7.72
N TYR A 149 5.34 -3.35 -6.97
CA TYR A 149 6.65 -3.09 -6.35
C TYR A 149 6.63 -3.49 -4.89
N PRO A 150 7.60 -4.28 -4.41
CA PRO A 150 7.69 -4.64 -3.01
C PRO A 150 7.98 -3.39 -2.17
N ALA A 151 7.38 -3.34 -0.98
CA ALA A 151 7.56 -2.28 -0.01
C ALA A 151 7.83 -2.89 1.37
N LEU A 152 8.85 -2.39 2.07
CA LEU A 152 9.24 -2.86 3.40
C LEU A 152 9.26 -1.68 4.39
N PRO A 153 8.24 -1.52 5.24
CA PRO A 153 8.26 -0.57 6.35
C PRO A 153 9.16 -1.09 7.48
N VAL A 154 10.05 -0.24 7.99
CA VAL A 154 10.89 -0.49 9.17
C VAL A 154 10.74 0.69 10.15
N PRO A 155 10.54 0.45 11.46
CA PRO A 155 10.33 1.53 12.44
C PRO A 155 11.46 2.57 12.40
N MET A 156 11.09 3.85 12.23
CA MET A 156 12.03 4.97 12.22
C MET A 156 11.81 5.96 13.37
N GLY A 157 10.67 5.88 14.06
CA GLY A 157 10.37 6.81 15.14
C GLY A 157 8.99 6.64 15.72
N TYR A 158 8.62 7.63 16.51
CA TYR A 158 7.30 7.79 17.08
C TYR A 158 6.93 9.27 17.00
N THR A 159 5.66 9.58 16.77
CA THR A 159 5.15 10.95 16.89
C THR A 159 5.22 11.41 18.35
N PHE A 160 4.96 12.70 18.59
CA PHE A 160 4.90 13.25 19.96
C PHE A 160 3.89 12.49 20.85
N ASN A 161 2.80 11.99 20.26
CA ASN A 161 1.76 11.23 20.97
C ASN A 161 2.08 9.74 21.12
N GLY A 162 3.26 9.29 20.69
CA GLY A 162 3.69 7.89 20.78
C GLY A 162 3.19 6.99 19.64
N GLU A 163 2.60 7.54 18.58
CA GLU A 163 2.20 6.76 17.40
C GLU A 163 3.45 6.29 16.65
N PRO A 164 3.62 4.98 16.37
CA PRO A 164 4.77 4.47 15.63
C PRO A 164 4.82 5.00 14.20
N VAL A 165 6.01 5.40 13.75
CA VAL A 165 6.26 5.84 12.37
C VAL A 165 7.35 4.98 11.75
N SER A 166 7.13 4.53 10.51
CA SER A 166 8.05 3.67 9.77
C SER A 166 8.62 4.37 8.54
N LEU A 167 9.90 4.10 8.27
CA LEU A 167 10.53 4.36 6.99
C LEU A 167 10.22 3.18 6.07
N THR A 168 9.56 3.44 4.95
CA THR A 168 9.20 2.41 3.98
C THR A 168 10.16 2.45 2.80
N PHE A 169 10.84 1.34 2.57
CA PHE A 169 11.71 1.13 1.40
C PHE A 169 10.88 0.51 0.27
N ILE A 170 10.87 1.13 -0.90
CA ILE A 170 10.16 0.65 -2.09
C ILE A 170 11.20 0.39 -3.20
N ALA A 171 11.21 -0.81 -3.75
CA ALA A 171 12.15 -1.21 -4.82
C ALA A 171 11.38 -1.80 -6.01
N LYS A 172 12.09 -2.13 -7.09
CA LYS A 172 11.46 -2.75 -8.27
C LYS A 172 10.96 -4.16 -7.96
N SER A 173 10.03 -4.66 -8.77
CA SER A 173 9.54 -6.04 -8.67
C SER A 173 10.68 -7.05 -8.59
N PHE A 174 10.52 -8.08 -7.75
CA PHE A 174 11.49 -9.17 -7.54
C PHE A 174 12.80 -8.76 -6.83
N GLU A 175 12.85 -7.56 -6.23
CA GLU A 175 13.99 -7.09 -5.43
C GLU A 175 13.78 -7.22 -3.91
N GLU A 176 12.91 -8.12 -3.45
CA GLU A 176 12.62 -8.31 -2.02
C GLU A 176 13.88 -8.65 -1.21
N HIS A 177 14.78 -9.44 -1.79
CA HIS A 177 16.07 -9.77 -1.19
C HIS A 177 16.94 -8.52 -0.92
N LYS A 178 16.87 -7.52 -1.81
CA LYS A 178 17.55 -6.23 -1.65
C LYS A 178 16.89 -5.46 -0.50
N LEU A 179 15.57 -5.35 -0.50
CA LEU A 179 14.82 -4.66 0.56
C LEU A 179 15.09 -5.26 1.95
N LEU A 180 15.10 -6.59 2.08
CA LEU A 180 15.40 -7.25 3.36
C LEU A 180 16.80 -6.92 3.87
N ARG A 181 17.80 -6.83 2.97
CA ARG A 181 19.17 -6.43 3.35
C ARG A 181 19.22 -4.96 3.80
N LEU A 182 18.57 -4.07 3.05
CA LEU A 182 18.52 -2.64 3.37
C LEU A 182 17.78 -2.39 4.69
N GLY A 183 16.61 -3.03 4.87
CA GLY A 183 15.82 -2.96 6.09
C GLY A 183 16.56 -3.51 7.31
N CYS A 184 17.24 -4.66 7.16
CA CYS A 184 18.05 -5.23 8.24
C CYS A 184 19.21 -4.31 8.63
N ALA A 185 19.91 -3.72 7.65
CA ALA A 185 20.99 -2.77 7.92
C ALA A 185 20.47 -1.51 8.63
N PHE A 186 19.35 -0.95 8.16
CA PHE A 186 18.70 0.20 8.77
C PHE A 186 18.24 -0.10 10.21
N GLU A 187 17.57 -1.23 10.44
CA GLU A 187 17.12 -1.65 11.77
C GLU A 187 18.30 -1.80 12.74
N LYS A 188 19.38 -2.48 12.32
CA LYS A 188 20.58 -2.68 13.15
C LYS A 188 21.28 -1.38 13.50
N ALA A 189 21.33 -0.43 12.57
CA ALA A 189 21.99 0.86 12.77
C ALA A 189 21.16 1.84 13.62
N THR A 190 19.83 1.67 13.66
CA THR A 190 18.92 2.64 14.28
C THR A 190 18.29 2.14 15.58
N LYS A 191 17.88 0.87 15.65
CA LYS A 191 17.25 0.20 16.80
C LYS A 191 16.13 1.01 17.45
N VAL A 192 15.28 1.64 16.64
CA VAL A 192 14.28 2.60 17.13
C VAL A 192 13.09 1.92 17.81
N ARG A 193 12.75 0.69 17.41
CA ARG A 193 11.57 -0.01 17.92
C ARG A 193 11.66 -0.22 19.43
N LYS A 194 10.61 0.20 20.15
CA LYS A 194 10.38 -0.06 21.57
C LYS A 194 9.23 -1.05 21.73
N MET A 195 9.28 -1.86 22.79
CA MET A 195 8.14 -2.69 23.20
C MET A 195 7.03 -1.78 23.76
N PRO A 196 5.75 -2.03 23.44
CA PRO A 196 4.63 -1.42 24.16
C PRO A 196 4.67 -1.79 25.64
N ASN A 197 4.27 -0.87 26.52
CA ASN A 197 4.32 -1.08 27.98
C ASN A 197 3.24 -2.06 28.49
N ASP A 198 2.12 -2.20 27.77
CA ASP A 198 0.93 -2.94 28.23
C ASP A 198 0.63 -4.20 27.38
N TYR A 199 1.67 -4.92 26.93
CA TYR A 199 1.51 -6.16 26.17
C TYR A 199 1.20 -7.36 27.07
#